data_AF-A0AA36ING7-F1
#
_entry.id   AF-A0AA36ING7-F1
#
_cell.length_a   1.000
_cell.length_b   1.000
_cell.length_c   1.000
_cell.angle_alpha   90.00
_cell.angle_beta   90.00
_cell.angle_gamma   90.00
#
_symmetry.space_group_name_H-M   'P 1'
#
loop_
_entity.id
_entity.type
_entity.pdbx_description
1 polymer ?
#
loop_
_entity_poly.entity_id
_entity_poly.type
_entity_poly.pdbx_seq_one_letter_code
_entity_poly.pdbx_strand_id
1 'polypeptide(L)'
;MASQAMIGWRRLVFLLGPCQAAMLNCDAGELAPLAVGDPVFVCVFMSTQPVKKMVFQIKVEESAELVLKGSALLAIGPNDSQPLYTWVSRSHAGPSHPLDCSNSTEMDARGSYLSCPQICARSAMVAQLTNLVVNLRDGEVSSFAWDNTCSGCAPSKCMQSSQSLENFTEGSEFFQQGTCGVGRDVCVGTPAACDLRVFVTWAGTDKRGRNLISAGSRLSKLTGPTMASLYETLMDGYSLASQAVSGAR
;
A
#
# COMPACT_ATOMS: atom_id res chain seq x y z
N MET A 1 70.93 -26.82 -25.95
CA MET A 1 70.32 -26.39 -24.68
C MET A 1 69.12 -25.51 -25.02
N ALA A 2 67.91 -26.07 -25.02
CA ALA A 2 66.68 -25.31 -25.21
C ALA A 2 65.63 -25.91 -24.26
N SER A 3 65.33 -25.16 -23.20
CA SER A 3 64.37 -25.53 -22.15
C SER A 3 63.01 -24.95 -22.53
N GLN A 4 62.02 -25.81 -22.77
CA GLN A 4 60.63 -25.40 -23.01
C GLN A 4 59.89 -25.31 -21.68
N ALA A 5 59.47 -24.09 -21.32
CA ALA A 5 58.60 -23.83 -20.18
C ALA A 5 57.13 -23.88 -20.63
N MET A 6 56.38 -24.88 -20.15
CA MET A 6 54.93 -24.95 -20.32
C MET A 6 54.23 -24.05 -19.30
N ILE A 7 53.55 -23.01 -19.81
CA ILE A 7 52.68 -22.12 -19.03
C ILE A 7 51.30 -22.77 -18.95
N GLY A 8 50.95 -23.30 -17.79
CA GLY A 8 49.63 -23.88 -17.51
C GLY A 8 48.59 -22.79 -17.21
N TRP A 9 47.65 -22.57 -18.13
CA TRP A 9 46.47 -21.76 -17.89
C TRP A 9 45.48 -22.48 -16.97
N ARG A 10 45.41 -22.04 -15.70
CA ARG A 10 44.30 -22.38 -14.80
C ARG A 10 43.07 -21.58 -15.21
N ARG A 11 42.09 -22.24 -15.82
CA ARG A 11 40.74 -21.70 -16.00
C ARG A 11 40.09 -21.53 -14.63
N LEU A 12 39.99 -20.28 -14.15
CA LEU A 12 39.05 -19.94 -13.09
C LEU A 12 37.64 -20.02 -13.66
N VAL A 13 36.90 -21.07 -13.31
CA VAL A 13 35.47 -21.17 -13.54
C VAL A 13 34.78 -20.38 -12.42
N PHE A 14 34.34 -19.15 -12.72
CA PHE A 14 33.41 -18.44 -11.85
C PHE A 14 32.06 -19.14 -11.92
N LEU A 15 31.73 -19.91 -10.87
CA LEU A 15 30.37 -20.39 -10.61
C LEU A 15 29.52 -19.16 -10.26
N LEU A 16 28.92 -18.54 -11.28
CA LEU A 16 27.76 -17.67 -11.10
C LEU A 16 26.65 -18.56 -10.53
N GLY A 17 26.52 -18.57 -9.20
CA GLY A 17 25.39 -19.22 -8.53
C GLY A 17 24.08 -18.66 -9.10
N PRO A 18 23.01 -19.47 -9.18
CA PRO A 18 21.72 -19.01 -9.63
C PRO A 18 21.32 -17.82 -8.75
N CYS A 19 21.30 -16.64 -9.37
CA CYS A 19 20.64 -15.47 -8.80
C CYS A 19 19.19 -15.91 -8.65
N GLN A 20 18.85 -16.40 -7.45
CA GLN A 20 17.48 -16.71 -7.11
C GLN A 20 16.73 -15.42 -7.36
N ALA A 21 15.88 -15.45 -8.40
CA ALA A 21 14.76 -14.54 -8.49
C ALA A 21 13.95 -14.80 -7.22
N ALA A 22 14.34 -14.15 -6.11
CA ALA A 22 13.62 -14.12 -4.88
C ALA A 22 12.23 -13.66 -5.31
N MET A 23 11.31 -14.62 -5.31
CA MET A 23 10.00 -14.44 -5.92
C MET A 23 9.42 -13.19 -5.28
N LEU A 24 9.01 -12.20 -6.10
CA LEU A 24 8.19 -11.07 -5.66
C LEU A 24 6.85 -11.62 -5.16
N ASN A 25 6.88 -12.24 -4.00
CA ASN A 25 5.76 -12.89 -3.38
C ASN A 25 5.65 -12.37 -1.95
N CYS A 26 4.41 -12.25 -1.50
CA CYS A 26 4.05 -11.79 -0.16
C CYS A 26 4.28 -12.88 0.89
N ASP A 27 4.99 -13.93 0.49
CA ASP A 27 5.25 -15.16 1.22
C ASP A 27 6.73 -15.51 1.06
N ALA A 28 7.59 -14.53 1.35
CA ALA A 28 9.04 -14.71 1.44
C ALA A 28 9.47 -15.12 2.86
N GLY A 29 8.52 -15.53 3.71
CA GLY A 29 8.73 -15.92 5.10
C GLY A 29 8.87 -14.74 6.06
N GLU A 30 9.36 -15.03 7.27
CA GLU A 30 9.59 -14.05 8.33
C GLU A 30 10.66 -13.02 7.94
N LEU A 31 10.39 -11.76 8.26
CA LEU A 31 11.35 -10.67 8.08
C LEU A 31 12.19 -10.54 9.35
N ALA A 32 13.51 -10.43 9.18
CA ALA A 32 14.39 -10.05 10.27
C ALA A 32 14.02 -8.63 10.78
N PRO A 33 14.33 -8.30 12.05
CA PRO A 33 14.13 -6.96 12.57
C PRO A 33 14.75 -5.89 11.68
N LEU A 34 14.02 -4.80 11.47
CA LEU A 34 14.32 -3.77 10.49
C LEU A 34 15.00 -2.55 11.13
N ALA A 35 15.94 -1.95 10.42
CA ALA A 35 16.53 -0.63 10.73
C ALA A 35 16.03 0.42 9.74
N VAL A 36 16.08 1.71 10.12
CA VAL A 36 15.93 2.84 9.17
C VAL A 36 16.81 2.62 7.94
N GLY A 37 16.20 2.75 6.76
CA GLY A 37 16.82 2.55 5.45
C GLY A 37 16.76 1.11 4.92
N ASP A 38 16.43 0.12 5.75
CA ASP A 38 16.28 -1.26 5.28
C ASP A 38 15.11 -1.35 4.28
N PRO A 39 15.27 -2.05 3.15
CA PRO A 39 14.19 -2.25 2.19
C PRO A 39 13.17 -3.27 2.72
N VAL A 40 11.89 -2.98 2.50
CA VAL A 40 10.75 -3.83 2.88
C VAL A 40 9.84 -4.00 1.69
N PHE A 41 9.45 -5.25 1.42
CA PHE A 41 8.39 -5.53 0.46
C PHE A 41 7.03 -5.46 1.14
N VAL A 42 6.15 -4.64 0.57
CA VAL A 42 4.76 -4.50 0.98
C VAL A 42 3.88 -4.93 -0.18
N CYS A 43 2.91 -5.77 0.13
CA CYS A 43 1.93 -6.24 -0.82
C CYS A 43 0.60 -5.54 -0.58
N VAL A 44 0.02 -5.01 -1.67
CA VAL A 44 -1.29 -4.38 -1.66
C VAL A 44 -2.22 -5.24 -2.48
N PHE A 45 -3.35 -5.61 -1.90
CA PHE A 45 -4.33 -6.49 -2.51
C PHE A 45 -5.64 -5.74 -2.73
N MET A 46 -6.38 -6.11 -3.76
CA MET A 46 -7.68 -5.54 -4.07
C MET A 46 -8.75 -6.64 -4.13
N SER A 47 -9.92 -6.38 -3.55
CA SER A 47 -11.05 -7.32 -3.44
C SER A 47 -11.76 -7.58 -4.77
N THR A 48 -11.01 -8.16 -5.71
CA THR A 48 -11.44 -8.52 -7.05
C THR A 48 -11.46 -10.05 -7.18
N GLN A 49 -12.13 -10.56 -8.21
CA GLN A 49 -12.14 -11.99 -8.53
C GLN A 49 -11.57 -12.20 -9.94
N PRO A 50 -10.34 -12.77 -10.08
CA PRO A 50 -9.41 -13.13 -9.01
C PRO A 50 -8.80 -11.90 -8.31
N VAL A 51 -8.27 -12.10 -7.09
CA VAL A 51 -7.64 -11.03 -6.31
C VAL A 51 -6.47 -10.44 -7.08
N LYS A 52 -6.53 -9.14 -7.34
CA LYS A 52 -5.39 -8.37 -7.83
C LYS A 52 -4.43 -8.06 -6.70
N LYS A 53 -3.15 -8.24 -6.99
CA LYS A 53 -2.03 -8.08 -6.06
C LYS A 53 -0.96 -7.21 -6.70
N MET A 54 -0.42 -6.28 -5.93
CA MET A 54 0.68 -5.42 -6.33
C MET A 54 1.77 -5.48 -5.24
N VAL A 55 3.03 -5.46 -5.65
CA VAL A 55 4.17 -5.57 -4.74
C VAL A 55 5.02 -4.33 -4.89
N PHE A 56 5.35 -3.71 -3.76
CA PHE A 56 6.15 -2.49 -3.70
C PHE A 56 7.35 -2.72 -2.80
N GLN A 57 8.50 -2.19 -3.20
CA GLN A 57 9.68 -2.09 -2.34
C GLN A 57 9.73 -0.67 -1.79
N ILE A 58 9.64 -0.55 -0.47
CA ILE A 58 9.77 0.73 0.25
C ILE A 58 10.94 0.62 1.24
N LYS A 59 11.36 1.73 1.82
CA LYS A 59 12.39 1.72 2.87
C LYS A 59 11.83 2.21 4.18
N VAL A 60 12.29 1.62 5.28
CA VAL A 60 11.92 2.06 6.63
C VAL A 60 12.31 3.52 6.83
N GLU A 61 11.38 4.30 7.36
CA GLU A 61 11.45 5.75 7.61
C GLU A 61 11.32 6.67 6.39
N GLU A 62 11.49 6.14 5.17
CA GLU A 62 11.16 6.91 3.98
C GLU A 62 9.63 6.86 3.75
N SER A 63 9.00 8.03 3.64
CA SER A 63 7.61 8.10 3.18
C SER A 63 7.55 7.68 1.71
N ALA A 64 6.59 6.82 1.36
CA ALA A 64 6.46 6.30 0.01
C ALA A 64 5.06 6.50 -0.52
N GLU A 65 4.93 6.78 -1.82
CA GLU A 65 3.65 6.83 -2.51
C GLU A 65 3.49 5.58 -3.37
N LEU A 66 2.50 4.75 -3.04
CA LEU A 66 2.17 3.55 -3.81
C LEU A 66 0.99 3.87 -4.73
N VAL A 67 1.21 3.80 -6.04
CA VAL A 67 0.14 4.01 -7.02
C VAL A 67 -0.40 2.66 -7.50
N LEU A 68 -1.65 2.36 -7.16
CA LEU A 68 -2.34 1.13 -7.55
C LEU A 68 -2.89 1.28 -8.97
N LYS A 69 -2.02 1.16 -9.97
CA LYS A 69 -2.38 1.41 -11.37
C LYS A 69 -3.56 0.55 -11.84
N GLY A 70 -4.55 1.19 -12.46
CA GLY A 70 -5.77 0.58 -12.96
C GLY A 70 -6.81 0.28 -11.88
N SER A 71 -6.62 0.71 -10.63
CA SER A 71 -7.64 0.57 -9.59
C SER A 71 -8.90 1.35 -9.91
N ALA A 72 -8.78 2.50 -10.57
CA ALA A 72 -9.94 3.31 -10.98
C ALA A 72 -10.83 2.56 -11.97
N LEU A 73 -10.23 1.86 -12.93
CA LEU A 73 -10.99 1.07 -13.91
C LEU A 73 -11.75 -0.08 -13.25
N LEU A 74 -11.25 -0.60 -12.12
CA LEU A 74 -11.96 -1.61 -11.34
C LEU A 74 -13.09 -0.97 -10.53
N ALA A 75 -12.87 0.24 -10.01
CA ALA A 75 -13.84 1.00 -9.23
C ALA A 75 -15.03 1.54 -10.07
N ILE A 76 -14.80 1.81 -11.36
CA ILE A 76 -15.79 2.38 -12.32
C ILE A 76 -16.36 1.27 -13.24
N GLY A 77 -15.92 0.03 -13.06
CA GLY A 77 -16.32 -1.08 -13.93
C GLY A 77 -17.83 -1.37 -13.88
N PRO A 78 -18.36 -2.13 -14.87
CA PRO A 78 -19.80 -2.38 -15.03
C PRO A 78 -20.49 -3.06 -13.83
N ASN A 79 -19.72 -3.62 -12.89
CA ASN A 79 -20.20 -4.19 -11.63
C ASN A 79 -20.33 -3.08 -10.56
N ASP A 80 -21.01 -2.00 -10.94
CA ASP A 80 -21.06 -0.68 -10.29
C ASP A 80 -21.55 -0.70 -8.82
N SER A 81 -22.09 -1.84 -8.36
CA SER A 81 -22.70 -2.05 -7.05
C SER A 81 -21.76 -2.67 -6.02
N GLN A 82 -20.68 -3.34 -6.42
CA GLN A 82 -19.81 -4.00 -5.44
C GLN A 82 -18.74 -3.05 -4.90
N PRO A 83 -18.63 -2.94 -3.56
CA PRO A 83 -17.59 -2.13 -2.95
C PRO A 83 -16.22 -2.75 -3.25
N LEU A 84 -15.26 -1.90 -3.56
CA LEU A 84 -13.87 -2.29 -3.79
C LEU A 84 -13.07 -1.95 -2.55
N TYR A 85 -12.41 -2.95 -1.99
CA TYR A 85 -11.56 -2.86 -0.81
C TYR A 85 -10.10 -3.12 -1.18
N THR A 86 -9.21 -2.52 -0.40
CA THR A 86 -7.78 -2.80 -0.40
C THR A 86 -7.34 -3.25 0.99
N TRP A 87 -6.32 -4.09 1.05
CA TRP A 87 -5.61 -4.37 2.29
C TRP A 87 -4.13 -4.58 1.99
N VAL A 88 -3.33 -4.58 3.03
CA VAL A 88 -1.88 -4.62 2.94
C VAL A 88 -1.35 -5.79 3.72
N SER A 89 -0.30 -6.42 3.21
CA SER A 89 0.49 -7.38 3.97
C SER A 89 1.98 -7.08 3.85
N ARG A 90 2.74 -7.43 4.89
CA ARG A 90 4.17 -7.74 4.72
C ARG A 90 4.34 -9.17 4.21
N SER A 91 5.59 -9.53 3.91
CA SER A 91 5.97 -10.93 3.76
C SER A 91 5.67 -11.72 5.03
N HIS A 92 4.94 -12.84 4.88
CA HIS A 92 4.67 -13.80 5.94
C HIS A 92 4.26 -15.15 5.36
N ALA A 93 4.42 -16.22 6.13
CA ALA A 93 3.91 -17.52 5.75
C ALA A 93 2.38 -17.57 5.87
N GLY A 94 1.70 -18.06 4.83
CA GLY A 94 0.27 -18.36 4.87
C GLY A 94 -0.64 -17.41 4.09
N PRO A 95 -1.96 -17.47 4.33
CA PRO A 95 -2.94 -16.77 3.48
C PRO A 95 -2.96 -15.26 3.76
N SER A 96 -2.79 -14.48 2.69
CA SER A 96 -2.86 -13.01 2.73
C SER A 96 -4.29 -12.45 2.55
N HIS A 97 -5.28 -13.04 3.23
CA HIS A 97 -6.63 -12.48 3.31
C HIS A 97 -6.68 -11.29 4.28
N PRO A 98 -7.58 -10.29 4.07
CA PRO A 98 -7.69 -9.14 4.97
C PRO A 98 -7.96 -9.58 6.40
N LEU A 99 -7.52 -8.76 7.37
CA LEU A 99 -7.74 -9.01 8.79
C LEU A 99 -9.22 -8.79 9.16
N ASP A 100 -9.80 -9.69 9.96
CA ASP A 100 -11.02 -9.39 10.69
C ASP A 100 -10.71 -8.50 11.90
N CYS A 101 -10.91 -7.20 11.75
CA CYS A 101 -10.64 -6.22 12.79
C CYS A 101 -11.77 -6.06 13.81
N SER A 102 -12.87 -6.80 13.65
CA SER A 102 -13.86 -6.98 14.72
C SER A 102 -13.47 -8.09 15.70
N ASN A 103 -12.51 -8.94 15.30
CA ASN A 103 -12.07 -10.09 16.08
C ASN A 103 -10.69 -9.85 16.72
N SER A 104 -10.66 -9.55 18.03
CA SER A 104 -9.42 -9.30 18.76
C SER A 104 -8.43 -10.47 18.74
N THR A 105 -8.92 -11.72 18.72
CA THR A 105 -8.05 -12.90 18.66
C THR A 105 -7.32 -12.97 17.32
N GLU A 106 -8.01 -12.64 16.23
CA GLU A 106 -7.39 -12.58 14.91
C GLU A 106 -6.40 -11.41 14.82
N MET A 107 -6.75 -10.25 15.37
CA MET A 107 -5.86 -9.10 15.44
C MET A 107 -4.57 -9.40 16.20
N ASP A 108 -4.65 -10.10 17.32
CA ASP A 108 -3.48 -10.49 18.10
C ASP A 108 -2.60 -11.51 17.34
N ALA A 109 -3.22 -12.43 16.60
CA ALA A 109 -2.51 -13.48 15.86
C ALA A 109 -1.89 -12.98 14.54
N ARG A 110 -2.57 -12.07 13.83
CA ARG A 110 -2.25 -11.71 12.43
C ARG A 110 -2.03 -10.22 12.19
N GLY A 111 -2.33 -9.35 13.16
CA GLY A 111 -2.27 -7.89 13.00
C GLY A 111 -0.88 -7.35 12.66
N SER A 112 0.18 -8.07 13.03
CA SER A 112 1.56 -7.74 12.64
C SER A 112 1.88 -8.06 11.17
N TYR A 113 1.06 -8.88 10.50
CA TYR A 113 1.29 -9.32 9.12
C TYR A 113 0.38 -8.62 8.10
N LEU A 114 -0.83 -8.26 8.52
CA LEU A 114 -1.93 -7.85 7.65
C LEU A 114 -2.64 -6.62 8.20
N SER A 115 -3.16 -5.78 7.31
CA SER A 115 -4.03 -4.67 7.67
C SER A 115 -5.51 -5.04 7.64
N CYS A 116 -6.31 -4.25 8.35
CA CYS A 116 -7.76 -4.22 8.18
C CYS A 116 -8.11 -3.88 6.71
N PRO A 117 -9.28 -4.29 6.21
CA PRO A 117 -9.76 -3.85 4.92
C PRO A 117 -10.02 -2.34 4.90
N GLN A 118 -9.70 -1.73 3.77
CA GLN A 118 -9.84 -0.29 3.54
C GLN A 118 -10.66 -0.03 2.28
N ILE A 119 -11.72 0.76 2.40
CA ILE A 119 -12.58 1.08 1.26
C ILE A 119 -11.83 1.92 0.22
N CYS A 120 -11.93 1.49 -1.04
CA CYS A 120 -11.38 2.18 -2.20
C CYS A 120 -12.48 2.77 -3.07
N ALA A 121 -13.60 2.07 -3.22
CA ALA A 121 -14.75 2.59 -3.96
C ALA A 121 -16.03 1.97 -3.42
N ARG A 122 -17.11 2.76 -3.39
CA ARG A 122 -18.45 2.32 -3.01
C ARG A 122 -19.46 3.16 -3.76
N SER A 123 -20.42 2.50 -4.43
CA SER A 123 -21.50 3.18 -5.16
C SER A 123 -20.91 4.31 -6.03
N ALA A 124 -21.39 5.54 -5.91
CA ALA A 124 -20.94 6.66 -6.73
C ALA A 124 -19.60 7.30 -6.27
N MET A 125 -18.82 6.69 -5.37
CA MET A 125 -17.63 7.31 -4.79
C MET A 125 -16.36 6.47 -4.97
N VAL A 126 -15.25 7.14 -5.26
CA VAL A 126 -13.91 6.54 -5.46
C VAL A 126 -12.87 7.29 -4.63
N ALA A 127 -12.11 6.58 -3.82
CA ALA A 127 -10.97 7.11 -3.08
C ALA A 127 -9.76 7.23 -4.01
N GLN A 128 -9.19 8.43 -4.07
CA GLN A 128 -7.97 8.69 -4.84
C GLN A 128 -6.71 8.63 -3.98
N LEU A 129 -6.86 8.88 -2.67
CA LEU A 129 -5.75 8.98 -1.74
C LEU A 129 -6.16 8.43 -0.37
N THR A 130 -5.30 7.61 0.20
CA THR A 130 -5.37 7.15 1.58
C THR A 130 -3.97 7.12 2.18
N ASN A 131 -3.87 7.12 3.51
CA ASN A 131 -2.60 7.03 4.21
C ASN A 131 -2.56 5.76 5.07
N LEU A 132 -1.43 5.06 4.99
CA LEU A 132 -1.12 3.87 5.75
C LEU A 132 0.04 4.17 6.69
N VAL A 133 -0.14 3.87 7.97
CA VAL A 133 0.92 3.92 8.97
C VAL A 133 1.38 2.50 9.28
N VAL A 134 2.65 2.21 9.03
CA VAL A 134 3.31 0.96 9.43
C VAL A 134 3.96 1.20 10.80
N ASN A 135 3.45 0.51 11.82
CA ASN A 135 3.94 0.65 13.19
C ASN A 135 5.05 -0.38 13.45
N LEU A 136 6.21 0.07 13.88
CA LEU A 136 7.33 -0.78 14.30
C LEU A 136 7.51 -0.74 15.82
N ARG A 137 7.90 -1.87 16.38
CA ARG A 137 8.37 -1.99 17.76
C ARG A 137 9.68 -2.78 17.73
N ASP A 138 10.76 -2.11 18.07
CA ASP A 138 12.11 -2.68 18.12
C ASP A 138 12.53 -3.34 16.78
N GLY A 139 12.10 -2.73 15.67
CA GLY A 139 12.37 -3.20 14.31
C GLY A 139 11.38 -4.22 13.77
N GLU A 140 10.44 -4.71 14.58
CA GLU A 140 9.39 -5.62 14.12
C GLU A 140 8.12 -4.85 13.75
N VAL A 141 7.51 -5.18 12.62
CA VAL A 141 6.20 -4.63 12.26
C VAL A 141 5.18 -5.16 13.27
N SER A 142 4.57 -4.25 14.02
CA SER A 142 3.57 -4.58 15.04
C SER A 142 2.14 -4.44 14.53
N SER A 143 1.88 -3.48 13.62
CA SER A 143 0.58 -3.35 12.97
C SER A 143 0.62 -2.46 11.73
N PHE A 144 -0.44 -2.57 10.93
CA PHE A 144 -0.76 -1.68 9.83
C PHE A 144 -2.04 -0.90 10.16
N ALA A 145 -1.96 0.42 10.20
CA ALA A 145 -3.10 1.27 10.53
C ALA A 145 -3.44 2.20 9.37
N TRP A 146 -4.67 2.12 8.87
CA TRP A 146 -5.19 3.10 7.92
C TRP A 146 -5.56 4.38 8.65
N ASP A 147 -5.08 5.50 8.13
CA ASP A 147 -5.39 6.82 8.64
C ASP A 147 -6.72 7.30 8.05
N ASN A 148 -7.80 6.78 8.64
CA ASN A 148 -9.16 7.04 8.22
C ASN A 148 -9.68 8.33 8.84
N THR A 149 -9.28 9.51 8.35
CA THR A 149 -9.87 10.77 8.82
C THR A 149 -10.61 11.45 7.69
N CYS A 150 -11.94 11.56 7.79
CA CYS A 150 -12.76 12.31 6.84
C CYS A 150 -12.71 13.84 7.06
N SER A 151 -11.71 14.34 7.78
CA SER A 151 -11.50 15.77 8.03
C SER A 151 -11.21 16.57 6.76
N GLY A 152 -10.79 15.91 5.68
CA GLY A 152 -10.48 16.54 4.38
C GLY A 152 -11.65 16.66 3.41
N CYS A 153 -12.87 16.21 3.78
CA CYS A 153 -14.00 16.21 2.87
C CYS A 153 -15.34 16.40 3.58
N ALA A 154 -16.38 16.75 2.82
CA ALA A 154 -17.74 16.82 3.33
C ALA A 154 -18.20 15.43 3.84
N PRO A 155 -19.10 15.34 4.85
CA PRO A 155 -19.58 14.06 5.37
C PRO A 155 -20.18 13.14 4.30
N SER A 156 -20.82 13.70 3.28
CA SER A 156 -21.36 12.93 2.15
C SER A 156 -20.30 12.25 1.28
N LYS A 157 -19.04 12.67 1.40
CA LYS A 157 -17.89 12.10 0.68
C LYS A 157 -17.03 11.18 1.54
N CYS A 158 -17.41 10.97 2.80
CA CYS A 158 -16.73 10.08 3.72
C CYS A 158 -17.21 8.64 3.52
N MET A 159 -16.34 7.77 3.01
CA MET A 159 -16.65 6.35 2.84
C MET A 159 -16.14 5.56 4.04
N GLN A 160 -17.04 4.91 4.77
CA GLN A 160 -16.67 4.03 5.87
C GLN A 160 -16.12 2.69 5.34
N SER A 161 -15.04 2.23 5.97
CA SER A 161 -14.49 0.90 5.76
C SER A 161 -15.22 -0.11 6.65
N SER A 162 -15.46 -1.31 6.13
CA SER A 162 -15.90 -2.43 6.98
C SER A 162 -14.72 -2.87 7.85
N GLN A 163 -14.98 -3.46 9.01
CA GLN A 163 -13.93 -4.02 9.86
C GLN A 163 -13.48 -5.41 9.41
N SER A 164 -14.30 -6.11 8.62
CA SER A 164 -14.02 -7.47 8.15
C SER A 164 -14.58 -7.69 6.76
N LEU A 165 -14.02 -8.67 6.04
CA LEU A 165 -14.52 -9.09 4.74
C LEU A 165 -14.62 -10.62 4.70
N GLU A 166 -15.81 -11.13 4.44
CA GLU A 166 -16.04 -12.56 4.20
C GLU A 166 -16.31 -12.77 2.71
N ASN A 167 -15.41 -13.46 2.00
CA ASN A 167 -15.49 -13.65 0.55
C ASN A 167 -15.68 -12.32 -0.23
N PHE A 168 -15.02 -11.26 0.23
CA PHE A 168 -15.13 -9.88 -0.28
C PHE A 168 -16.51 -9.22 -0.08
N THR A 169 -17.33 -9.78 0.80
CA THR A 169 -18.58 -9.17 1.29
C THR A 169 -18.30 -8.45 2.61
N GLU A 170 -18.89 -7.28 2.78
CA GLU A 170 -18.75 -6.46 3.99
C GLU A 170 -19.32 -7.18 5.22
N GLY A 171 -18.59 -7.16 6.33
CA GLY A 171 -19.11 -7.56 7.63
C GLY A 171 -20.14 -6.56 8.19
N SER A 172 -20.77 -6.93 9.31
CA SER A 172 -21.76 -6.07 9.98
C SER A 172 -21.16 -4.87 10.70
N GLU A 173 -19.86 -4.90 11.00
CA GLU A 173 -19.16 -3.85 11.72
C GLU A 173 -18.38 -2.93 10.77
N PHE A 174 -18.42 -1.63 11.07
CA PHE A 174 -17.75 -0.60 10.29
C PHE A 174 -16.88 0.26 11.20
N PHE A 175 -15.82 0.81 10.65
CA PHE A 175 -15.04 1.82 11.35
C PHE A 175 -15.86 3.11 11.50
N GLN A 176 -15.71 3.77 12.65
CA GLN A 176 -16.41 5.03 12.94
C GLN A 176 -15.99 6.16 11.98
N GLN A 177 -14.76 6.10 11.48
CA GLN A 177 -14.22 7.04 10.51
C GLN A 177 -14.00 6.35 9.16
N GLY A 178 -13.67 7.13 8.13
CA GLY A 178 -13.59 6.63 6.77
C GLY A 178 -12.49 7.30 5.94
N THR A 179 -12.54 7.06 4.64
CA THR A 179 -11.67 7.69 3.64
C THR A 179 -12.49 8.58 2.72
N CYS A 180 -11.92 9.73 2.38
CA CYS A 180 -12.54 10.67 1.45
C CYS A 180 -12.55 10.13 0.02
N GLY A 181 -13.72 10.18 -0.62
CA GLY A 181 -13.89 9.87 -2.03
C GLY A 181 -14.24 11.09 -2.87
N VAL A 182 -14.09 10.95 -4.18
CA VAL A 182 -14.66 11.82 -5.19
C VAL A 182 -15.79 11.11 -5.93
N GLY A 183 -16.66 11.89 -6.59
CA GLY A 183 -17.71 11.33 -7.43
C GLY A 183 -17.12 10.47 -8.55
N ARG A 184 -17.73 9.32 -8.83
CA ARG A 184 -17.31 8.37 -9.86
C ARG A 184 -17.27 9.03 -11.24
N ASP A 185 -18.20 9.95 -11.50
CA ASP A 185 -18.28 10.76 -12.72
C ASP A 185 -17.00 11.56 -12.99
N VAL A 186 -16.33 12.06 -11.95
CA VAL A 186 -15.03 12.73 -12.04
C VAL A 186 -13.97 11.80 -12.63
N CYS A 187 -14.06 10.51 -12.34
CA CYS A 187 -13.07 9.51 -12.72
C CYS A 187 -13.29 8.88 -14.10
N VAL A 188 -14.48 9.00 -14.69
CA VAL A 188 -14.79 8.39 -16.00
C VAL A 188 -13.92 8.99 -17.11
N GLY A 189 -13.70 10.31 -17.08
CA GLY A 189 -12.91 11.02 -18.10
C GLY A 189 -11.39 10.86 -17.93
N THR A 190 -10.93 10.63 -16.70
CA THR A 190 -9.50 10.53 -16.37
C THR A 190 -9.22 9.38 -15.38
N PRO A 191 -9.46 8.10 -15.75
CA PRO A 191 -9.35 6.99 -14.79
C PRO A 191 -7.98 6.91 -14.10
N ALA A 192 -6.89 7.17 -14.81
CA ALA A 192 -5.54 7.15 -14.23
C ALA A 192 -5.33 8.21 -13.13
N ALA A 193 -6.06 9.33 -13.15
CA ALA A 193 -6.02 10.34 -12.09
C ALA A 193 -6.75 9.87 -10.82
N CYS A 194 -7.65 8.88 -10.95
CA CYS A 194 -8.37 8.26 -9.84
C CYS A 194 -7.77 6.92 -9.39
N ASP A 195 -6.61 6.51 -9.92
CA ASP A 195 -5.92 5.36 -9.35
C ASP A 195 -5.58 5.65 -7.89
N LEU A 196 -5.81 4.65 -7.03
CA LEU A 196 -5.66 4.80 -5.59
C LEU A 196 -4.18 4.98 -5.28
N ARG A 197 -3.90 6.06 -4.56
CA ARG A 197 -2.59 6.36 -4.01
C ARG A 197 -2.60 6.02 -2.53
N VAL A 198 -1.68 5.16 -2.11
CA VAL A 198 -1.46 4.85 -0.70
C VAL A 198 -0.17 5.53 -0.28
N PHE A 199 -0.29 6.58 0.54
CA PHE A 199 0.87 7.20 1.18
C PHE A 199 1.26 6.39 2.40
N VAL A 200 2.46 5.81 2.39
CA VAL A 200 2.97 4.97 3.47
C VAL A 200 3.92 5.78 4.34
N THR A 201 3.68 5.72 5.64
CA THR A 201 4.49 6.36 6.67
C THR A 201 4.81 5.37 7.79
N TRP A 202 5.83 5.67 8.60
CA TRP A 202 6.32 4.79 9.65
C TRP A 202 6.25 5.44 11.03
N ALA A 203 5.92 4.65 12.04
CA ALA A 203 5.89 5.08 13.44
C ALA A 203 6.52 4.03 14.36
N GLY A 204 7.03 4.46 15.51
CA GLY A 204 7.58 3.57 16.54
C GLY A 204 9.11 3.50 16.53
N THR A 205 9.70 2.33 16.82
CA THR A 205 11.16 2.16 16.98
C THR A 205 11.74 1.09 16.05
N ASP A 206 12.91 1.35 15.49
CA ASP A 206 13.68 0.37 14.70
C ASP A 206 14.51 -0.57 15.60
N LYS A 207 15.18 -1.59 15.01
CA LYS A 207 16.01 -2.57 15.75
C LYS A 207 17.20 -1.98 16.51
N ARG A 208 17.52 -0.70 16.28
CA ARG A 208 18.59 0.05 16.95
C ARG A 208 18.05 1.04 17.98
N GLY A 209 16.74 0.98 18.28
CA GLY A 209 16.07 1.90 19.20
C GLY A 209 15.88 3.32 18.65
N ARG A 210 16.05 3.53 17.34
CA ARG A 210 15.81 4.85 16.72
C ARG A 210 14.32 5.05 16.50
N ASN A 211 13.82 6.21 16.88
CA ASN A 211 12.44 6.60 16.63
C ASN A 211 12.22 6.88 15.15
N LEU A 212 11.12 6.35 14.62
CA LEU A 212 10.59 6.63 13.29
C LEU A 212 9.69 7.85 13.36
N ILE A 213 9.96 8.86 12.55
CA ILE A 213 9.28 10.16 12.60
C ILE A 213 8.51 10.47 11.32
N SER A 214 8.58 9.62 10.29
CA SER A 214 7.84 9.82 9.03
C SER A 214 6.31 9.82 9.20
N ALA A 215 5.73 9.18 10.21
CA ALA A 215 4.31 9.36 10.56
C ALA A 215 3.99 10.77 11.10
N GLY A 216 4.99 11.64 11.28
CA GLY A 216 4.83 13.08 11.46
C GLY A 216 4.31 13.78 10.20
N SER A 217 4.59 13.27 9.01
CA SER A 217 4.13 13.83 7.73
C SER A 217 2.81 13.23 7.22
N ARG A 218 2.14 12.40 8.03
CA ARG A 218 0.85 11.79 7.65
C ARG A 218 -0.22 12.85 7.38
N LEU A 219 -1.10 12.55 6.42
CA LEU A 219 -2.12 13.48 5.95
C LEU A 219 -2.95 14.07 7.10
N SER A 220 -3.44 13.24 8.03
CA SER A 220 -4.26 13.70 9.16
C SER A 220 -3.58 14.69 10.12
N LYS A 221 -2.24 14.77 10.11
CA LYS A 221 -1.49 15.74 10.93
C LYS A 221 -1.35 17.10 10.27
N LEU A 222 -1.63 17.19 8.97
CA LEU A 222 -1.72 18.46 8.27
C LEU A 222 -3.09 19.06 8.65
N THR A 223 -3.09 20.15 9.41
CA THR A 223 -4.33 20.71 9.94
C THR A 223 -5.06 21.55 8.90
N GLY A 224 -6.39 21.32 8.79
CA GLY A 224 -7.36 22.20 8.13
C GLY A 224 -7.02 22.60 6.68
N PRO A 225 -6.83 23.90 6.37
CA PRO A 225 -6.67 24.39 5.00
C PRO A 225 -5.47 23.79 4.26
N THR A 226 -4.39 23.43 4.97
CA THR A 226 -3.15 22.91 4.36
C THR A 226 -3.34 21.49 3.83
N MET A 227 -4.17 20.67 4.48
CA MET A 227 -4.48 19.33 3.99
C MET A 227 -5.45 19.38 2.83
N ALA A 228 -6.48 20.24 2.91
CA ALA A 228 -7.38 20.49 1.78
C ALA A 228 -6.61 21.03 0.57
N SER A 229 -5.69 21.99 0.76
CA SER A 229 -4.89 22.54 -0.33
C SER A 229 -3.84 21.57 -0.85
N LEU A 230 -3.25 20.70 -0.02
CA LEU A 230 -2.37 19.63 -0.49
C LEU A 230 -3.16 18.56 -1.24
N TYR A 231 -4.36 18.20 -0.77
CA TYR A 231 -5.26 17.32 -1.49
C TYR A 231 -5.64 17.92 -2.84
N GLU A 232 -6.07 19.18 -2.87
CA GLU A 232 -6.39 19.92 -4.11
C GLU A 232 -5.17 20.05 -5.02
N THR A 233 -3.99 20.40 -4.51
CA THR A 233 -2.75 20.51 -5.31
C THR A 233 -2.31 19.15 -5.86
N LEU A 234 -2.42 18.08 -5.07
CA LEU A 234 -2.18 16.70 -5.49
C LEU A 234 -3.30 16.13 -6.36
N MET A 235 -4.43 16.82 -6.55
CA MET A 235 -5.45 16.42 -7.51
C MET A 235 -5.37 17.27 -8.79
N ASP A 236 -5.15 18.58 -8.66
CA ASP A 236 -5.03 19.55 -9.75
C ASP A 236 -3.72 19.40 -10.52
N GLY A 237 -2.59 19.20 -9.83
CA GLY A 237 -1.30 18.94 -10.48
C GLY A 237 -1.33 17.71 -11.37
N TYR A 238 -2.14 16.71 -11.00
CA TYR A 238 -2.33 15.50 -11.80
C TYR A 238 -3.40 15.65 -12.88
N SER A 239 -4.44 16.45 -12.67
CA SER A 239 -5.36 16.85 -13.73
C SER A 239 -4.58 17.51 -14.88
N LEU A 240 -3.69 18.46 -14.56
CA LEU A 240 -2.83 19.13 -15.55
C LEU A 240 -1.83 18.18 -16.22
N ALA A 241 -1.16 17.31 -15.45
CA ALA A 241 -0.23 16.32 -16.02
C ALA A 241 -0.95 15.28 -16.90
N SER A 242 -2.17 14.87 -16.55
CA SER A 242 -2.96 13.93 -17.34
C SER A 242 -3.50 14.56 -18.63
N GLN A 243 -3.86 15.84 -18.61
CA GLN A 243 -4.24 16.61 -19.79
C GLN A 243 -3.06 16.85 -20.74
N ALA A 244 -1.85 17.06 -20.20
CA ALA A 244 -0.64 17.18 -21.01
C ALA A 244 -0.28 15.89 -21.75
N VAL A 245 -0.60 14.72 -21.18
CA VAL A 245 -0.38 13.41 -21.83
C VAL A 245 -1.47 13.08 -22.87
N SER A 246 -2.71 13.57 -22.71
CA SER A 246 -3.79 13.35 -23.68
C SER A 246 -3.75 14.32 -24.87
N GLY A 247 -3.15 15.51 -24.72
CA GLY A 247 -2.97 16.50 -25.79
C GLY A 247 -1.77 16.27 -26.72
N ALA A 248 -0.96 15.22 -26.47
CA ALA A 248 0.22 14.87 -27.27
C ALA A 248 -0.03 13.74 -28.30
N ARG A 249 -1.29 13.51 -28.70
CA ARG A 249 -1.67 12.56 -29.76
C ARG A 249 -2.28 13.27 -30.96
#